data_AF-A0A9X0UGM1-F1
#
_entry.id   AF-A0A9X0UGM1-F1
#
_cell.length_a   1.000
_cell.length_b   1.000
_cell.length_c   1.000
_cell.angle_alpha   90.00
_cell.angle_beta   90.00
_cell.angle_gamma   90.00
#
_symmetry.space_group_name_H-M   'P 1'
#
loop_
_entity.id
_entity.type
_entity.pdbx_description
1 polymer ?
#
loop_
_entity_poly.entity_id
_entity_poly.type
_entity_poly.pdbx_seq_one_letter_code
_entity_poly.pdbx_strand_id
1 'polypeptide(L)' 'MRTVITTAVHPVNIRSQPGGGGAVVRIVPRASTLRVFSEAPGGWLQVGEEQPFGWVHGSMLDP' A
#
# COMPACT_ATOMS: atom_id res chain seq x y z
N MET A 1 7.86 -10.80 9.85
CA MET A 1 7.31 -10.26 8.59
C MET A 1 6.25 -9.23 8.93
N ARG A 2 6.43 -7.96 8.53
CA ARG A 2 5.53 -6.86 8.88
C ARG A 2 4.28 -6.89 8.00
N THR A 3 3.12 -6.65 8.58
CA THR A 3 1.85 -6.49 7.85
C THR A 3 1.21 -5.15 8.19
N VAL A 4 0.34 -4.69 7.30
CA VAL A 4 -0.50 -3.49 7.46
C VAL A 4 -1.91 -3.82 7.00
N ILE A 5 -2.90 -3.07 7.48
CA ILE A 5 -4.29 -3.19 7.06
C ILE A 5 -4.66 -1.92 6.28
N THR A 6 -5.24 -2.07 5.09
CA THR A 6 -5.78 -0.92 4.36
C THR A 6 -6.97 -0.32 5.11
N THR A 7 -7.16 0.99 5.01
CA THR A 7 -8.26 1.69 5.69
C THR A 7 -9.61 0.98 5.52
N ALA A 8 -10.46 1.01 6.54
CA ALA A 8 -11.83 0.50 6.49
C ALA A 8 -12.80 1.41 5.69
N VAL A 9 -12.38 2.60 5.25
CA VAL A 9 -13.28 3.61 4.67
C VAL A 9 -13.56 3.36 3.19
N HIS A 10 -12.52 3.14 2.38
CA HIS A 10 -12.65 3.01 0.92
C HIS A 10 -11.57 2.08 0.34
N PRO A 11 -11.75 1.56 -0.89
CA PRO A 11 -10.68 0.85 -1.60
C PRO A 11 -9.41 1.70 -1.73
N VAL A 12 -8.25 1.04 -1.76
CA VAL A 12 -6.95 1.71 -1.72
C VAL A 12 -6.19 1.50 -3.03
N ASN A 13 -5.69 2.61 -3.58
CA ASN A 13 -4.84 2.59 -4.77
C ASN A 13 -3.41 2.19 -4.41
N ILE A 14 -2.89 1.20 -5.13
CA ILE A 14 -1.49 0.80 -5.13
C ILE A 14 -0.83 1.40 -6.38
N ARG A 15 0.31 2.05 -6.20
CA ARG A 15 1.02 2.81 -7.24
C ARG A 15 2.30 2.12 -7.69
N SER A 16 2.73 2.35 -8.93
CA SER A 16 3.95 1.76 -9.49
C SER A 16 5.25 2.24 -8.82
N GLN A 17 5.23 3.44 -8.23
CA GLN A 17 6.38 4.07 -7.57
C GLN A 17 5.90 4.90 -6.37
N PRO A 18 6.78 5.16 -5.38
CA PRO A 18 6.51 6.12 -4.32
C PRO A 18 6.21 7.51 -4.89
N GLY A 19 5.32 8.24 -4.22
CA GLY A 19 4.92 9.60 -4.60
C GLY A 19 3.60 9.67 -5.36
N GLY A 20 2.95 10.84 -5.31
CA GLY A 20 1.62 11.06 -5.91
C GLY A 20 1.55 10.89 -7.43
N GLY A 21 2.70 10.92 -8.13
CA GLY A 21 2.80 10.79 -9.59
C GLY A 21 2.88 9.36 -10.13
N GLY A 22 3.01 8.33 -9.28
CA GLY A 22 3.03 6.94 -9.74
C GLY A 22 1.67 6.50 -10.29
N ALA A 23 1.66 5.80 -11.43
CA ALA A 23 0.43 5.25 -12.00
C ALA A 23 -0.22 4.24 -11.03
N VAL A 24 -1.56 4.22 -10.96
CA VAL A 24 -2.28 3.20 -10.19
C VAL A 24 -2.16 1.87 -10.94
N VAL A 25 -1.56 0.87 -10.29
CA VAL A 25 -1.35 -0.48 -10.86
C VAL A 25 -2.33 -1.50 -10.31
N ARG A 26 -2.95 -1.21 -9.17
CA ARG A 26 -3.94 -2.06 -8.52
C ARG A 26 -4.83 -1.25 -7.59
N ILE A 27 -6.07 -1.71 -7.42
CA ILE A 27 -6.99 -1.25 -6.38
C ILE A 27 -7.21 -2.42 -5.43
N VAL A 28 -6.94 -2.22 -4.15
CA VAL A 28 -7.11 -3.23 -3.09
C VAL A 28 -8.39 -2.91 -2.30
N PRO A 29 -9.20 -3.90 -1.91
CA PRO A 29 -10.35 -3.66 -1.05
C PRO A 29 -9.97 -2.97 0.28
N ARG A 30 -10.95 -2.30 0.89
CA ARG A 30 -10.84 -1.78 2.26
C ARG A 30 -10.62 -2.93 3.26
N ALA A 31 -9.99 -2.65 4.41
CA ALA A 31 -9.74 -3.62 5.47
C ALA A 31 -9.00 -4.90 5.01
N SER A 32 -8.09 -4.77 4.03
CA SER A 32 -7.27 -5.87 3.52
C SER A 32 -5.93 -5.92 4.23
N THR A 33 -5.51 -7.11 4.66
CA THR A 33 -4.16 -7.33 5.20
C THR A 33 -3.14 -7.50 4.09
N LEU A 34 -2.10 -6.67 4.09
CA LEU A 34 -0.98 -6.75 3.15
C LEU A 34 0.35 -6.91 3.88
N ARG A 35 1.30 -7.59 3.26
CA ARG A 35 2.68 -7.75 3.73
C ARG A 35 3.52 -6.57 3.25
N VAL A 36 4.43 -6.08 4.08
CA VAL A 36 5.37 -5.00 3.75
C VAL A 36 6.70 -5.59 3.30
N PHE A 37 7.17 -5.17 2.13
CA PHE A 37 8.42 -5.63 1.50
C PHE A 37 9.53 -4.59 1.58
N SER A 38 9.19 -3.30 1.57
CA SER A 38 10.15 -2.20 1.62
C SER A 38 9.49 -0.89 2.06
N GLU A 39 10.32 0.08 2.42
CA GLU A 39 9.91 1.42 2.83
C GLU A 39 10.65 2.47 1.99
N ALA A 40 9.99 3.58 1.70
CA ALA A 40 10.57 4.71 1.00
C ALA A 40 10.25 6.03 1.74
N PRO A 41 11.07 7.09 1.54
CA PRO A 41 10.86 8.39 2.17
C PRO A 41 9.44 8.93 1.96
N GLY A 42 8.96 9.72 2.92
CA GLY A 42 7.61 10.29 2.87
C GLY A 42 6.50 9.27 3.17
N GLY A 43 6.80 8.21 3.93
CA GLY A 43 5.78 7.30 4.46
C GLY A 43 5.22 6.30 3.45
N TRP A 44 5.99 5.94 2.42
CA TRP A 44 5.55 4.97 1.40
C TRP A 44 6.00 3.57 1.75
N LEU A 45 5.08 2.61 1.63
CA LEU A 45 5.35 1.19 1.87
C LEU A 45 5.12 0.41 0.58
N GLN A 46 6.08 -0.45 0.23
CA GLN A 46 5.89 -1.44 -0.81
C GLN A 46 5.14 -2.63 -0.22
N VAL A 47 3.96 -2.94 -0.77
CA VAL A 47 3.01 -3.88 -0.18
C VAL A 47 2.55 -4.94 -1.18
N GLY A 48 2.16 -6.11 -0.68
CA GLY A 48 1.60 -7.20 -1.47
C GLY A 48 1.23 -8.42 -0.65
N GLU A 49 1.15 -9.58 -1.31
CA GLU A 49 0.89 -10.88 -0.68
C GLU A 49 2.14 -11.76 -0.74
N GLU A 50 2.20 -12.75 -1.62
CA GLU A 50 3.43 -13.53 -1.83
C GLU A 50 4.51 -12.72 -2.56
N GLN A 51 4.11 -11.73 -3.35
CA GLN A 51 4.98 -10.79 -4.06
C GLN A 51 4.46 -9.35 -3.93
N PRO A 52 5.33 -8.33 -4.03
CA PRO A 52 4.91 -6.93 -3.98
C PRO A 52 4.02 -6.59 -5.17
N PHE A 53 2.92 -5.88 -4.89
CA PHE A 53 2.03 -5.31 -5.89
C PHE A 53 2.51 -3.91 -6.34
N GLY A 54 3.05 -3.14 -5.39
CA GLY A 54 3.47 -1.76 -5.60
C GLY A 54 3.47 -0.98 -4.29
N TRP A 55 3.25 0.33 -4.36
CA TRP A 55 3.44 1.28 -3.27
C TRP A 55 2.14 1.90 -2.79
N VAL A 56 1.99 2.03 -1.47
CA VAL A 56 0.89 2.72 -0.80
C VAL A 56 1.44 3.74 0.19
N HIS A 57 0.78 4.90 0.30
CA HIS A 57 1.13 5.89 1.31
C HIS A 57 0.51 5.50 2.66
N GLY A 58 1.25 5.70 3.75
CA GLY A 58 0.84 5.31 5.10
C GLY A 58 -0.50 5.88 5.55
N SER A 59 -0.91 7.03 5.02
CA SER A 59 -2.24 7.63 5.31
C SER A 59 -3.43 6.80 4.80
N MET A 60 -3.19 5.76 4.00
CA MET A 60 -4.24 4.86 3.48
C MET A 60 -4.35 3.57 4.30
N LEU A 61 -3.60 3.48 5.40
CA LEU A 61 -3.54 2.31 6.27
C LEU A 61 -4.25 2.63 7.58
N ASP A 62 -4.80 1.59 8.21
CA ASP A 62 -5.28 1.71 9.58
C ASP A 62 -4.10 1.99 10.53
N PRO A 63 -4.30 2.80 11.60
CA PRO A 63 -3.26 3.21 12.54
C PRO A 63 -2.51 2.06 13.23
#